data_AF-A0A0M2WSY2-F1
#
_entry.id   AF-A0A0M2WSY2-F1
#
_cell.length_a   1.000
_cell.length_b   1.000
_cell.length_c   1.000
_cell.angle_alpha   90.00
_cell.angle_beta   90.00
_cell.angle_gamma   90.00
#
_symmetry.space_group_name_H-M   'P 1'
#
loop_
_entity.id
_entity.type
_entity.pdbx_description
1 polymer ?
#
loop_
_entity_poly.entity_id
_entity_poly.type
_entity_poly.pdbx_seq_one_letter_code
_entity_poly.pdbx_strand_id
1 'polypeptide(L)'
;MAPDRRGTLTLAAAMLAAGLLVGSAAQAQDDSALPPVQKSGAVEYLSGGIGLDESTAIKSASRHWPLSLVFSVQAAGKAEFASDVKLEIRDAKGALALEATASGPFLLAKLAPGSYTLHATLAGTTLERKVQIKAGSSARVELIWPAGTNQGKS
;
A
#
# COMPACT_ATOMS: atom_id res chain seq x y z
N MET A 1 56.56 49.75 -28.21
CA MET A 1 55.39 50.56 -27.80
C MET A 1 55.26 50.40 -26.28
N ALA A 2 55.60 51.44 -25.51
CA ALA A 2 55.47 51.52 -24.04
C ALA A 2 53.97 51.60 -23.62
N PRO A 3 53.54 51.52 -22.33
CA PRO A 3 54.33 51.68 -21.09
C PRO A 3 54.01 50.73 -19.89
N ASP A 4 55.06 50.36 -19.15
CA ASP A 4 55.39 50.80 -17.78
C ASP A 4 54.29 51.31 -16.81
N ARG A 5 54.08 50.62 -15.66
CA ARG A 5 54.42 51.08 -14.27
C ARG A 5 53.54 50.49 -13.15
N ARG A 6 54.25 49.92 -12.16
CA ARG A 6 54.19 50.12 -10.69
C ARG A 6 52.84 50.05 -9.97
N GLY A 7 52.76 49.14 -9.01
CA GLY A 7 51.81 49.21 -7.89
C GLY A 7 52.11 48.16 -6.82
N THR A 8 52.80 48.57 -5.77
CA THR A 8 53.13 47.77 -4.57
C THR A 8 51.97 47.69 -3.56
N LEU A 9 52.04 46.64 -2.74
CA LEU A 9 51.66 46.54 -1.31
C LEU A 9 50.24 46.06 -0.88
N THR A 10 50.32 44.97 -0.09
CA THR A 10 49.59 44.62 1.15
C THR A 10 48.16 44.10 1.13
N LEU A 11 48.07 42.78 1.41
CA LEU A 11 47.19 42.06 2.36
C LEU A 11 45.93 42.78 2.88
N ALA A 12 44.75 42.19 2.61
CA ALA A 12 43.63 42.14 3.55
C ALA A 12 42.73 40.93 3.27
N ALA A 13 42.05 40.48 4.32
CA ALA A 13 41.48 39.17 4.55
C ALA A 13 40.14 38.84 3.85
N ALA A 14 39.88 37.53 3.79
CA ALA A 14 38.61 36.81 4.03
C ALA A 14 37.35 37.16 3.20
N MET A 15 36.76 36.14 2.56
CA MET A 15 35.50 35.52 3.02
C MET A 15 35.05 34.37 2.09
N LEU A 16 34.40 33.40 2.72
CA LEU A 16 33.92 32.12 2.22
C LEU A 16 32.80 32.23 1.17
N ALA A 17 32.69 31.23 0.29
CA ALA A 17 31.45 30.45 0.15
C ALA A 17 31.65 29.24 -0.80
N ALA A 18 31.61 28.04 -0.22
CA ALA A 18 31.47 26.78 -0.95
C ALA A 18 29.98 26.51 -1.21
N GLY A 19 29.64 26.15 -2.45
CA GLY A 19 28.28 25.77 -2.85
C GLY A 19 28.23 24.34 -3.37
N LEU A 20 28.17 23.35 -2.47
CA LEU A 20 27.74 21.99 -2.78
C LEU A 20 26.32 21.81 -2.24
N LEU A 21 25.32 21.94 -3.11
CA LEU A 21 23.95 21.52 -2.80
C LEU A 21 23.82 20.03 -3.11
N VAL A 22 24.18 19.19 -2.14
CA VAL A 22 23.75 17.78 -2.14
C VAL A 22 22.32 17.77 -1.60
N GLY A 23 21.36 17.49 -2.49
CA GLY A 23 19.97 17.28 -2.10
C GLY A 23 19.84 15.96 -1.36
N SER A 24 19.74 16.01 -0.03
CA SER A 24 19.38 14.85 0.79
C SER A 24 17.90 14.53 0.58
N ALA A 25 17.61 13.49 -0.21
CA ALA A 25 16.32 12.83 -0.13
C ALA A 25 16.26 12.09 1.22
N ALA A 26 15.62 12.71 2.21
CA ALA A 26 15.25 12.03 3.44
C ALA A 26 14.17 10.99 3.10
N GLN A 27 14.58 9.77 2.77
CA GLN A 27 13.68 8.62 2.82
C GLN A 27 13.48 8.31 4.31
N ALA A 28 12.32 8.69 4.85
CA ALA A 28 11.87 8.19 6.13
C ALA A 28 11.75 6.66 6.01
N GLN A 29 12.74 5.93 6.51
CA GLN A 29 12.60 4.52 6.81
C GLN A 29 11.79 4.44 8.10
N ASP A 30 10.47 4.46 7.97
CA ASP A 30 9.62 4.01 9.06
C ASP A 30 9.88 2.52 9.24
N ASP A 31 10.52 2.14 10.34
CA ASP A 31 10.67 0.76 10.83
C ASP A 31 9.31 0.25 11.35
N SER A 32 8.26 0.54 10.59
CA SER A 32 6.88 0.20 10.86
C SER A 32 6.65 -1.19 10.30
N ALA A 33 6.11 -2.10 11.12
CA ALA A 33 5.68 -3.42 10.67
C ALA A 33 4.54 -3.36 9.64
N LEU A 34 4.02 -2.18 9.29
CA LEU A 34 2.98 -2.02 8.27
C LEU A 34 3.59 -2.16 6.85
N PRO A 35 2.99 -2.95 5.95
CA PRO A 35 3.43 -3.02 4.57
C PRO A 35 3.39 -1.65 3.89
N PRO A 36 4.25 -1.42 2.88
CA PRO A 36 4.25 -0.16 2.13
C PRO A 36 2.89 0.06 1.44
N VAL A 37 2.44 1.31 1.44
CA VAL A 37 1.24 1.71 0.69
C VAL A 37 1.55 1.70 -0.80
N GLN A 38 0.72 0.99 -1.55
CA GLN A 38 0.71 0.88 -3.01
C GLN A 38 -0.41 1.74 -3.60
N LYS A 39 -0.33 2.00 -4.92
CA LYS A 39 -1.34 2.74 -5.67
C LYS A 39 -1.78 1.98 -6.90
N SER A 40 -3.08 1.98 -7.16
CA SER A 40 -3.70 1.49 -8.39
C SER A 40 -4.66 2.58 -8.88
N GLY A 41 -4.26 3.28 -9.94
CA GLY A 41 -4.93 4.51 -10.35
C GLY A 41 -4.96 5.55 -9.23
N ALA A 42 -6.17 5.96 -8.82
CA ALA A 42 -6.38 6.93 -7.73
C ALA A 42 -6.53 6.27 -6.35
N VAL A 43 -6.59 4.94 -6.26
CA VAL A 43 -6.82 4.22 -5.01
C VAL A 43 -5.49 3.82 -4.38
N GLU A 44 -5.29 4.26 -3.14
CA GLU A 44 -4.20 3.77 -2.29
C GLU A 44 -4.66 2.48 -1.60
N TYR A 45 -3.79 1.48 -1.55
CA TYR A 45 -4.04 0.22 -0.88
C TYR A 45 -2.77 -0.33 -0.25
N LEU A 46 -2.90 -1.27 0.68
CA LEU A 46 -1.78 -2.07 1.18
C LEU A 46 -2.24 -3.50 1.38
N SER A 47 -1.33 -4.47 1.28
CA SER A 47 -1.62 -5.88 1.52
C SER A 47 -0.47 -6.59 2.20
N GLY A 48 -0.80 -7.58 3.02
CA GLY A 48 0.16 -8.38 3.77
C GLY A 48 -0.48 -9.06 4.97
N GLY A 49 0.30 -9.19 6.04
CA GLY A 49 -0.06 -9.75 7.35
C GLY A 49 0.24 -11.24 7.48
N ILE A 50 1.30 -11.71 6.81
CA ILE A 50 1.81 -13.08 6.97
C ILE A 50 2.51 -13.23 8.34
N GLY A 51 3.29 -12.22 8.73
CA GLY A 51 3.92 -12.15 10.04
C GLY A 51 2.96 -11.66 11.14
N LEU A 52 3.24 -12.05 12.40
CA LEU A 52 2.42 -11.63 13.54
C LEU A 52 2.41 -10.10 13.70
N ASP A 53 3.60 -9.48 13.68
CA ASP A 53 3.75 -8.03 13.84
C ASP A 53 3.06 -7.27 12.72
N GLU A 54 3.28 -7.71 11.48
CA GLU A 54 2.64 -7.14 10.29
C GLU A 54 1.11 -7.26 10.37
N SER A 55 0.59 -8.45 10.72
CA SER A 55 -0.85 -8.65 10.89
C SER A 55 -1.44 -7.76 11.98
N THR A 56 -0.68 -7.50 13.05
CA THR A 56 -1.09 -6.66 14.18
C THR A 56 -1.10 -5.20 13.77
N ALA A 57 -0.06 -4.75 13.06
CA ALA A 57 0.03 -3.41 12.50
C ALA A 57 -1.12 -3.15 11.51
N ILE A 58 -1.40 -4.07 10.58
CA ILE A 58 -2.51 -3.94 9.62
C ILE A 58 -3.86 -3.90 10.34
N LYS A 59 -4.08 -4.77 11.35
CA LYS A 59 -5.32 -4.76 12.14
C LYS A 59 -5.51 -3.42 12.86
N SER A 60 -4.45 -2.86 13.44
CA SER A 60 -4.48 -1.54 14.07
C SER A 60 -4.79 -0.44 13.06
N ALA A 61 -4.10 -0.44 11.91
CA ALA A 61 -4.29 0.52 10.84
C ALA A 61 -5.72 0.47 10.27
N SER A 62 -6.32 -0.72 10.17
CA SER A 62 -7.63 -0.95 9.52
C SER A 62 -8.74 0.01 9.92
N ARG A 63 -8.75 0.50 11.17
CA ARG A 63 -9.73 1.46 11.69
C ARG A 63 -9.73 2.80 10.95
N HIS A 64 -8.60 3.16 10.36
CA HIS A 64 -8.40 4.41 9.62
C HIS A 64 -8.57 4.24 8.11
N TRP A 65 -8.88 3.02 7.65
CA TRP A 65 -9.05 2.70 6.24
C TRP A 65 -10.53 2.45 5.94
N PRO A 66 -11.09 3.07 4.87
CA PRO A 66 -12.49 2.91 4.50
C PRO A 66 -12.91 1.46 4.22
N LEU A 67 -11.99 0.62 3.70
CA LEU A 67 -12.22 -0.79 3.44
C LEU A 67 -11.08 -1.65 4.02
N SER A 68 -11.46 -2.70 4.75
CA SER A 68 -10.58 -3.77 5.21
C SER A 68 -11.10 -5.12 4.73
N LEU A 69 -10.25 -5.88 4.06
CA LEU A 69 -10.54 -7.22 3.56
C LEU A 69 -9.71 -8.25 4.32
N VAL A 70 -10.34 -9.41 4.59
CA VAL A 70 -9.64 -10.58 5.13
C VAL A 70 -9.92 -11.79 4.24
N PHE A 71 -8.85 -12.47 3.83
CA PHE A 71 -8.89 -13.60 2.92
C PHE A 71 -8.53 -14.89 3.66
N SER A 72 -9.36 -15.92 3.50
CA SER A 72 -9.11 -17.23 4.11
C SER A 72 -9.77 -18.38 3.34
N VAL A 73 -9.28 -19.60 3.53
CA VAL A 73 -9.87 -20.83 2.99
C VAL A 73 -10.46 -21.62 4.15
N GLN A 74 -11.66 -22.18 3.99
CA GLN A 74 -12.19 -23.13 4.97
C GLN A 74 -11.24 -24.32 5.12
N ALA A 75 -10.95 -24.72 6.35
CA ALA A 75 -10.18 -25.94 6.63
C ALA A 75 -10.81 -26.68 7.82
N ALA A 76 -10.44 -27.95 8.00
CA ALA A 76 -10.93 -28.77 9.09
C ALA A 76 -10.40 -28.22 10.44
N GLY A 77 -11.21 -27.38 11.09
CA GLY A 77 -10.90 -26.79 12.40
C GLY A 77 -10.98 -25.27 12.40
N LYS A 78 -10.08 -24.60 11.67
CA LYS A 78 -10.04 -23.12 11.58
C LYS A 78 -9.73 -22.70 10.16
N ALA A 79 -10.34 -21.61 9.71
CA ALA A 79 -10.03 -21.03 8.41
C ALA A 79 -8.53 -20.70 8.30
N GLU A 80 -7.92 -21.11 7.19
CA GLU A 80 -6.52 -20.89 6.86
C GLU A 80 -6.38 -19.56 6.14
N PHE A 81 -5.35 -18.78 6.45
CA PHE A 81 -5.12 -17.51 5.79
C PHE A 81 -4.70 -17.69 4.33
N ALA A 82 -5.24 -16.86 3.44
CA ALA A 82 -4.98 -16.93 2.01
C ALA A 82 -4.11 -15.77 1.50
N SER A 83 -3.30 -16.03 0.49
CA SER A 83 -2.53 -15.06 -0.30
C SER A 83 -2.76 -15.32 -1.79
N ASP A 84 -2.12 -14.52 -2.66
CA ASP A 84 -2.27 -14.61 -4.13
C ASP A 84 -3.71 -14.42 -4.62
N VAL A 85 -4.51 -13.68 -3.85
CA VAL A 85 -5.88 -13.35 -4.21
C VAL A 85 -5.86 -12.21 -5.22
N LYS A 86 -6.33 -12.47 -6.43
CA LYS A 86 -6.57 -11.40 -7.42
C LYS A 86 -7.86 -10.69 -7.04
N LEU A 87 -7.78 -9.39 -6.80
CA LEU A 87 -8.90 -8.56 -6.39
C LEU A 87 -9.20 -7.52 -7.46
N GLU A 88 -10.44 -7.54 -7.95
CA GLU A 88 -11.04 -6.43 -8.69
C GLU A 88 -12.14 -5.81 -7.84
N ILE A 89 -12.14 -4.49 -7.74
CA ILE A 89 -13.23 -3.72 -7.14
C ILE A 89 -13.82 -2.84 -8.22
N ARG A 90 -15.13 -2.97 -8.43
CA ARG A 90 -15.89 -2.16 -9.39
C ARG A 90 -16.85 -1.24 -8.65
N ASP A 91 -16.99 -0.01 -9.12
CA ASP A 91 -17.95 0.95 -8.57
C ASP A 91 -19.39 0.59 -8.98
N ALA A 92 -20.36 1.38 -8.51
CA ALA A 92 -21.77 1.19 -8.82
C ALA A 92 -22.11 1.29 -10.32
N LYS A 93 -21.23 1.89 -11.14
CA LYS A 93 -21.36 2.01 -12.59
C LYS A 93 -20.65 0.86 -13.32
N GLY A 94 -20.00 -0.04 -12.60
CA GLY A 94 -19.22 -1.16 -13.16
C GLY A 94 -17.78 -0.80 -13.56
N ALA A 95 -17.36 0.45 -13.32
CA ALA A 95 -16.01 0.89 -13.64
C ALA A 95 -15.00 0.30 -12.64
N LEU A 96 -13.84 -0.12 -13.15
CA LEU A 96 -12.76 -0.66 -12.32
C LEU A 96 -12.19 0.46 -11.43
N ALA A 97 -12.36 0.32 -10.12
CA ALA A 97 -11.88 1.27 -9.12
C ALA A 97 -10.52 0.85 -8.53
N LEU A 98 -10.32 -0.45 -8.31
CA LEU A 98 -9.08 -1.03 -7.83
C LEU A 98 -8.86 -2.39 -8.50
N GLU A 99 -7.66 -2.60 -9.01
CA GLU A 99 -7.13 -3.93 -9.34
C GLU A 99 -5.83 -4.14 -8.55
N ALA A 100 -5.75 -5.26 -7.84
CA ALA A 100 -4.60 -5.62 -7.01
C ALA A 100 -4.46 -7.13 -6.87
N THR A 101 -3.26 -7.60 -6.52
CA THR A 101 -3.06 -8.97 -6.00
C THR A 101 -2.65 -8.88 -4.54
N ALA A 102 -3.40 -9.55 -3.66
CA ALA A 102 -3.11 -9.56 -2.24
C ALA A 102 -1.94 -10.52 -1.93
N SER A 103 -0.88 -10.00 -1.34
CA SER A 103 0.31 -10.75 -0.94
C SER A 103 0.13 -11.52 0.37
N GLY A 104 -0.95 -11.25 1.10
CA GLY A 104 -1.26 -11.92 2.36
C GLY A 104 -2.75 -11.84 2.71
N PRO A 105 -3.12 -12.30 3.91
CA PRO A 105 -4.53 -12.44 4.31
C PRO A 105 -5.27 -11.13 4.49
N PHE A 106 -4.58 -9.99 4.51
CA PHE A 106 -5.21 -8.69 4.69
C PHE A 106 -4.94 -7.78 3.49
N LEU A 107 -5.96 -6.99 3.15
CA LEU A 107 -5.82 -5.85 2.25
C LEU A 107 -6.65 -4.68 2.79
N LEU A 108 -6.05 -3.50 2.84
CA LEU A 108 -6.76 -2.26 3.16
C LEU A 108 -6.80 -1.37 1.92
N ALA A 109 -7.93 -0.69 1.67
CA ALA A 109 -8.07 0.20 0.52
C ALA A 109 -8.76 1.52 0.89
N LYS A 110 -8.23 2.64 0.37
CA LYS A 110 -8.82 3.98 0.49
C LYS A 110 -9.78 4.24 -0.67
N LEU A 111 -10.95 3.61 -0.60
CA LEU A 111 -12.05 3.90 -1.51
C LEU A 111 -12.84 5.12 -1.02
N ALA A 112 -13.32 5.92 -1.97
CA ALA A 112 -14.27 6.97 -1.66
C ALA A 112 -15.61 6.38 -1.16
N PRO A 113 -16.42 7.15 -0.42
CA PRO A 113 -17.77 6.72 -0.05
C PRO A 113 -18.60 6.35 -1.30
N GLY A 114 -19.25 5.19 -1.27
CA GLY A 114 -19.97 4.66 -2.42
C GLY A 114 -20.32 3.19 -2.30
N SER A 115 -20.99 2.65 -3.32
CA SER A 115 -21.31 1.23 -3.44
C SER A 115 -20.34 0.57 -4.41
N TYR A 116 -19.86 -0.62 -4.03
CA TYR A 116 -18.86 -1.36 -4.78
C TYR A 116 -19.19 -2.85 -4.84
N THR A 117 -18.71 -3.49 -5.89
CA THR A 117 -18.71 -4.95 -6.06
C THR A 117 -17.26 -5.43 -6.06
N LEU A 118 -16.95 -6.37 -5.17
CA LEU A 118 -15.65 -7.01 -5.01
C LEU A 118 -15.68 -8.36 -5.74
N HIS A 119 -14.74 -8.59 -6.65
CA HIS A 119 -14.45 -9.89 -7.21
C HIS A 119 -13.08 -10.34 -6.72
N ALA A 120 -13.06 -11.32 -5.82
CA ALA A 120 -11.83 -11.88 -5.29
C ALA A 120 -11.64 -13.29 -5.85
N THR A 121 -10.54 -13.52 -6.55
CA THR A 121 -10.22 -14.79 -7.19
C THR A 121 -9.03 -15.44 -6.52
N LEU A 122 -9.21 -16.68 -6.05
CA LEU A 122 -8.15 -17.53 -5.52
C LEU A 122 -8.18 -18.85 -6.28
N ALA A 123 -7.03 -19.25 -6.86
CA ALA A 123 -6.89 -20.52 -7.59
C ALA A 123 -8.03 -20.80 -8.60
N GLY A 124 -8.47 -19.77 -9.33
CA GLY A 124 -9.55 -19.86 -10.33
C GLY A 124 -10.97 -19.78 -9.75
N THR A 125 -11.14 -19.83 -8.43
CA THR A 125 -12.45 -19.67 -7.78
C THR A 125 -12.67 -18.22 -7.40
N THR A 126 -13.73 -17.61 -7.95
CA THR A 126 -14.08 -16.21 -7.68
C THR A 126 -15.22 -16.11 -6.67
N LEU A 127 -15.04 -15.26 -5.66
CA LEU A 127 -16.09 -14.83 -4.74
C LEU A 127 -16.50 -13.41 -5.08
N GLU A 128 -17.81 -13.19 -5.21
CA GLU A 128 -18.39 -11.86 -5.34
C GLU A 128 -18.97 -11.37 -4.01
N ARG A 129 -18.68 -10.11 -3.64
CA ARG A 129 -19.29 -9.44 -2.50
C ARG A 129 -19.64 -7.99 -2.82
N LYS A 130 -20.84 -7.57 -2.46
CA LYS A 130 -21.25 -6.17 -2.52
C LYS A 130 -20.93 -5.50 -1.18
N VAL A 131 -20.36 -4.30 -1.23
CA VAL A 131 -20.00 -3.53 -0.04
C VAL A 131 -20.41 -2.06 -0.23
N GLN A 132 -20.83 -1.42 0.85
CA GLN A 132 -21.10 0.00 0.89
C GLN A 132 -20.09 0.67 1.81
N ILE A 133 -19.33 1.62 1.27
CA ILE A 133 -18.39 2.46 2.00
C ILE A 133 -19.11 3.73 2.42
N LYS A 134 -19.17 4.00 3.72
CA LYS A 134 -19.78 5.22 4.29
C LYS A 134 -18.68 6.19 4.71
N ALA A 135 -18.92 7.49 4.54
CA ALA A 135 -17.99 8.52 4.99
C ALA A 135 -17.71 8.39 6.50
N GLY A 136 -16.43 8.44 6.88
CA GLY A 136 -16.00 8.35 8.27
C GLY A 136 -16.15 6.97 8.93
N SER A 137 -16.45 5.92 8.16
CA SER A 137 -16.59 4.56 8.68
C SER A 137 -15.69 3.57 7.92
N SER A 138 -15.24 2.54 8.61
CA SER A 138 -14.49 1.42 8.03
C SER A 138 -15.42 0.24 7.80
N ALA A 139 -15.51 -0.21 6.55
CA ALA A 139 -16.20 -1.45 6.19
C ALA A 139 -15.21 -2.61 6.25
N ARG A 140 -15.61 -3.69 6.92
CA ARG A 140 -14.84 -4.94 6.97
C ARG A 140 -15.57 -6.05 6.21
N VAL A 141 -14.86 -6.73 5.32
CA VAL A 141 -15.39 -7.87 4.56
C VAL A 141 -14.46 -9.06 4.70
N GLU A 142 -15.03 -10.22 5.00
CA GLU A 142 -14.31 -11.48 5.07
C GLU A 142 -14.71 -12.35 3.88
N LEU A 143 -13.70 -12.81 3.14
CA LEU A 143 -13.83 -13.64 1.96
C LEU A 143 -13.25 -15.01 2.29
N ILE A 144 -14.15 -15.99 2.39
CA ILE A 144 -13.82 -17.34 2.83
C ILE A 144 -14.13 -18.31 1.69
N TRP A 145 -13.09 -18.87 1.08
CA TRP A 145 -13.23 -19.87 0.02
C TRP A 145 -13.58 -21.25 0.58
N PRO A 146 -14.23 -22.12 -0.21
CA PRO A 146 -14.43 -23.51 0.16
C PRO A 146 -13.11 -24.25 0.42
N ALA A 147 -13.17 -25.29 1.25
CA ALA A 147 -12.01 -26.12 1.53
C ALA A 147 -11.42 -26.73 0.26
N GLY A 148 -10.09 -26.79 0.19
CA GLY A 148 -9.38 -27.33 -0.98
C GLY A 148 -9.02 -26.30 -2.04
N THR A 149 -9.52 -25.06 -1.98
CA THR A 149 -9.29 -24.05 -3.03
C THR A 149 -7.81 -23.75 -3.25
N ASN A 150 -7.00 -23.70 -2.20
CA ASN A 150 -5.55 -23.43 -2.28
C ASN A 150 -4.68 -24.69 -2.47
N GLN A 151 -5.25 -25.89 -2.51
CA GLN A 151 -4.51 -27.17 -2.51
C GLN A 151 -4.12 -27.66 -3.92
N GLY A 152 -4.36 -26.85 -4.95
CA GLY A 152 -4.05 -27.16 -6.36
C GLY A 152 -2.68 -26.68 -6.88
N LYS A 153 -1.80 -26.18 -6.00
CA LYS A 153 -0.41 -25.87 -6.35
C LYS A 153 0.54 -26.75 -5.53
N SER A 154 0.88 -27.93 -6.08
CA SER A 154 2.11 -28.65 -5.76
C SER A 154 2.98 -28.69 -7.00
#